data_AF-A0A2T0Y0X6-F1
#
_entry.id   AF-A0A2T0Y0X6-F1
#
_cell.length_a   1.000
_cell.length_b   1.000
_cell.length_c   1.000
_cell.angle_alpha   90.00
_cell.angle_beta   90.00
_cell.angle_gamma   90.00
#
_symmetry.space_group_name_H-M   'P 1'
#
loop_
_entity.id
_entity.type
_entity.pdbx_description
1 polymer ?
#
loop_
_entity_poly.entity_id
_entity_poly.type
_entity_poly.pdbx_seq_one_letter_code
_entity_poly.pdbx_strand_id
1 'polypeptide(L)'
;MVRTTWWPDVIRRTSHDPRYTARYRGTVPVHAVVLPATVLLVPGAGGVARPLEPLRRAVLDELSQVTGPTGASPVRWGVLAPAARTAVGRRRPSLAGAGISDRWLGGLDGWPAHDAAGPGTTPAAVPASVAQLVLADAVGPDAAADALVVELAEDGDDALLAAMADELGDCDALLVAGGDPGTARASTCTPGVTAVLELLAARGGWTSATRSVVVTAPHLPDRYDVVTWSGRPAPTDQTAAAANQPTPASSSQKRTVRPTRTVGT
;
A
#
# COMPACT_ATOMS: atom_id res chain seq x y z
N MET A 1 2.90 45.40 0.88
CA MET A 1 3.88 45.48 -0.21
C MET A 1 5.27 45.21 0.38
N VAL A 2 5.67 43.94 0.46
CA VAL A 2 7.03 43.53 0.82
C VAL A 2 7.34 42.31 -0.05
N ARG A 3 8.27 42.50 -0.98
CA ARG A 3 8.87 41.45 -1.79
C ARG A 3 10.08 40.93 -1.04
N THR A 4 10.22 39.62 -0.93
CA THR A 4 11.52 38.98 -0.73
C THR A 4 11.52 37.63 -1.42
N THR A 5 12.09 37.66 -2.63
CA THR A 5 12.65 36.56 -3.39
C THR A 5 13.90 36.03 -2.67
N TRP A 6 14.16 34.71 -2.71
CA TRP A 6 15.47 34.07 -2.94
C TRP A 6 15.47 32.59 -2.52
N TRP A 7 15.69 31.69 -3.48
CA TRP A 7 16.41 30.41 -3.32
C TRP A 7 17.20 30.19 -4.62
N PRO A 8 18.52 29.89 -4.56
CA PRO A 8 19.33 29.63 -5.74
C PRO A 8 19.38 28.14 -6.12
N ASP A 9 19.80 27.93 -7.36
CA ASP A 9 20.11 26.69 -8.06
C ASP A 9 20.76 25.56 -7.23
N VAL A 10 20.20 24.36 -7.34
CA VAL A 10 20.96 23.10 -7.31
C VAL A 10 20.50 22.24 -8.49
N ILE A 11 21.24 22.34 -9.60
CA ILE A 11 21.22 21.39 -10.72
C ILE A 11 22.37 20.42 -10.54
N ARG A 12 22.11 19.10 -10.55
CA ARG A 12 22.78 18.14 -11.47
C ARG A 12 22.31 16.68 -11.35
N ARG A 13 21.76 16.21 -12.48
CA ARG A 13 22.03 14.95 -13.19
C ARG A 13 22.10 13.67 -12.36
N THR A 14 21.01 12.90 -12.36
CA THR A 14 21.09 11.44 -12.35
C THR A 14 21.14 10.92 -13.79
N SER A 15 22.28 10.31 -14.10
CA SER A 15 22.55 9.57 -15.33
C SER A 15 21.59 8.38 -15.46
N HIS A 16 20.87 8.33 -16.58
CA HIS A 16 20.10 7.18 -17.02
C HIS A 16 21.09 6.12 -17.54
N ASP A 17 21.33 5.06 -16.78
CA ASP A 17 22.12 3.89 -17.22
C ASP A 17 21.18 2.86 -17.88
N PRO A 18 21.28 2.62 -19.20
CA PRO A 18 20.35 1.76 -19.93
C PRO A 18 20.69 0.26 -19.84
N ARG A 19 21.54 -0.20 -18.89
CA ARG A 19 22.00 -1.60 -18.85
C ARG A 19 21.39 -2.49 -17.77
N TYR A 20 20.36 -2.04 -17.05
CA TYR A 20 19.68 -2.87 -16.05
C TYR A 20 18.36 -3.45 -16.57
N THR A 21 18.40 -4.26 -17.63
CA THR A 21 17.27 -5.14 -18.00
C THR A 21 17.39 -6.49 -17.30
N ALA A 22 17.29 -6.49 -15.97
CA ALA A 22 16.93 -7.71 -15.26
C ALA A 22 15.45 -7.98 -15.57
N ARG A 23 15.16 -9.15 -16.15
CA ARG A 23 13.80 -9.60 -16.44
C ARG A 23 13.05 -9.86 -15.12
N TYR A 24 12.56 -8.80 -14.49
CA TYR A 24 11.55 -8.89 -13.44
C TYR A 24 10.28 -9.43 -14.09
N ARG A 25 9.89 -10.66 -13.75
CA ARG A 25 8.49 -11.07 -13.91
C ARG A 25 7.69 -10.08 -13.06
N GLY A 26 6.96 -9.19 -13.72
CA GLY A 26 6.36 -8.01 -13.11
C GLY A 26 5.50 -8.36 -11.91
N THR A 27 6.06 -8.21 -10.72
CA THR A 27 5.28 -8.17 -9.48
C THR A 27 4.43 -6.91 -9.56
N VAL A 28 3.12 -7.11 -9.48
CA VAL A 28 2.18 -6.01 -9.42
C VAL A 28 2.43 -5.26 -8.11
N PRO A 29 2.74 -3.95 -8.13
CA PRO A 29 2.96 -3.22 -6.90
C PRO A 29 1.67 -3.22 -6.06
N VAL A 30 1.80 -3.64 -4.80
CA VAL A 30 0.74 -3.47 -3.80
C VAL A 30 0.76 -1.99 -3.39
N HIS A 31 -0.39 -1.34 -3.51
CA HIS A 31 -0.56 0.08 -3.18
C HIS A 31 -1.31 0.29 -1.87
N ALA A 32 -2.16 -0.65 -1.46
CA ALA A 32 -2.81 -0.55 -0.15
C ALA A 32 -2.97 -1.92 0.50
N VAL A 33 -2.83 -1.96 1.83
CA VAL A 33 -3.19 -3.11 2.67
C VAL A 33 -4.23 -2.67 3.67
N VAL A 34 -5.37 -3.37 3.72
CA VAL A 34 -6.46 -3.14 4.67
C VAL A 34 -6.37 -4.15 5.79
N LEU A 35 -6.37 -3.67 7.03
CA LEU A 35 -6.30 -4.47 8.25
C LEU A 35 -7.42 -4.09 9.23
N PRO A 36 -7.86 -5.02 10.09
CA PRO A 36 -8.88 -4.71 11.08
C PRO A 36 -8.31 -3.77 12.13
N ALA A 37 -9.08 -2.74 12.50
CA ALA A 37 -8.67 -1.71 13.46
C ALA A 37 -8.70 -2.19 14.93
N THR A 38 -8.11 -3.35 15.22
CA THR A 38 -8.08 -3.96 16.55
C THR A 38 -6.72 -3.81 17.22
N VAL A 39 -6.73 -3.37 18.48
CA VAL A 39 -5.51 -3.23 19.30
C VAL A 39 -4.75 -4.54 19.47
N LEU A 40 -5.42 -5.68 19.30
CA LEU A 40 -4.81 -7.01 19.43
C LEU A 40 -3.78 -7.34 18.32
N LEU A 41 -3.71 -6.52 17.25
CA LEU A 41 -2.63 -6.59 16.28
C LEU A 41 -1.32 -5.99 16.79
N VAL A 42 -1.38 -5.13 17.80
CA VAL A 42 -0.21 -4.44 18.34
C VAL A 42 0.44 -5.29 19.43
N PRO A 43 1.73 -5.63 19.33
CA PRO A 43 2.42 -6.35 20.40
C PRO A 43 2.38 -5.55 21.70
N GLY A 44 2.08 -6.23 22.81
CA GLY A 44 1.96 -5.63 24.15
C GLY A 44 0.55 -5.18 24.53
N ALA A 45 -0.33 -4.93 23.55
CA ALA A 45 -1.71 -4.49 23.81
C ALA A 45 -2.55 -5.55 24.57
N GLY A 46 -2.32 -6.83 24.27
CA GLY A 46 -2.93 -7.98 24.97
C GLY A 46 -2.06 -8.52 26.12
N GLY A 47 -1.08 -7.75 26.60
CA GLY A 47 -0.06 -8.25 27.53
C GLY A 47 0.86 -9.27 26.86
N VAL A 48 1.01 -10.45 27.47
CA VAL A 48 1.83 -11.55 26.93
C VAL A 48 1.11 -12.36 25.84
N ALA A 49 -0.22 -12.28 25.77
CA ALA A 49 -1.00 -13.01 24.78
C ALA A 49 -0.86 -12.36 23.40
N ARG A 50 -0.69 -13.19 22.37
CA ARG A 50 -0.64 -12.76 20.96
C ARG A 50 -1.70 -13.48 20.13
N PRO A 51 -2.99 -13.29 20.44
CA PRO A 51 -4.06 -14.07 19.83
C PRO A 51 -4.16 -13.85 18.31
N LEU A 52 -3.75 -12.67 17.81
CA LEU A 52 -3.78 -12.33 16.39
C LEU A 52 -2.41 -12.40 15.69
N GLU A 53 -1.44 -13.11 16.28
CA GLU A 53 -0.11 -13.29 15.67
C GLU A 53 -0.15 -13.83 14.23
N PRO A 54 -0.99 -14.83 13.87
CA PRO A 54 -1.10 -15.29 12.48
C PRO A 54 -1.57 -14.18 11.52
N LEU A 55 -2.53 -13.36 11.96
CA LEU A 55 -3.05 -12.25 11.18
C LEU A 55 -2.02 -11.13 11.02
N ARG A 56 -1.33 -10.77 12.11
CA ARG A 56 -0.25 -9.78 12.07
C ARG A 56 0.84 -10.20 11.08
N ARG A 57 1.28 -11.47 11.12
CA ARG A 57 2.27 -11.98 10.16
C ARG A 57 1.78 -11.87 8.73
N ALA A 58 0.52 -12.23 8.46
CA ALA A 58 -0.04 -12.09 7.11
C ALA A 58 -0.01 -10.64 6.62
N VAL A 59 -0.34 -9.66 7.47
CA VAL A 59 -0.26 -8.23 7.12
C VAL A 59 1.19 -7.82 6.83
N LEU A 60 2.15 -8.23 7.67
CA LEU A 60 3.57 -7.94 7.47
C LEU A 60 4.12 -8.57 6.18
N ASP A 61 3.66 -9.78 5.84
CA ASP A 61 4.01 -10.44 4.58
C ASP A 61 3.53 -9.61 3.37
N GLU A 62 2.30 -9.06 3.40
CA GLU A 62 1.80 -8.19 2.33
C GLU A 62 2.55 -6.86 2.26
N LEU A 63 2.87 -6.24 3.41
CA LEU A 63 3.66 -5.01 3.46
C LEU A 63 5.07 -5.20 2.91
N SER A 64 5.69 -6.37 3.13
CA SER A 64 7.02 -6.67 2.58
C SER A 64 7.04 -6.70 1.05
N GLN A 65 5.90 -6.97 0.39
CA GLN A 65 5.78 -6.95 -1.06
C GLN A 65 5.74 -5.53 -1.62
N VAL A 66 5.32 -4.55 -0.82
CA VAL A 66 5.31 -3.13 -1.17
C VAL A 66 6.74 -2.58 -1.22
N THR A 67 7.56 -2.90 -0.23
CA THR A 67 8.90 -2.32 -0.06
C THR A 67 9.91 -2.73 -1.15
N GLY A 68 9.57 -3.74 -1.96
CA GLY A 68 10.49 -4.35 -2.92
C GLY A 68 11.74 -4.94 -2.25
N PRO A 69 12.62 -5.63 -3.00
CA PRO A 69 13.94 -5.98 -2.49
C PRO A 69 14.73 -4.69 -2.22
N THR A 70 15.14 -4.52 -0.96
CA THR A 70 15.94 -3.43 -0.39
C THR A 70 16.92 -2.80 -1.40
N GLY A 71 16.60 -1.59 -1.87
CA GLY A 71 17.44 -0.84 -2.83
C GLY A 71 16.74 0.24 -3.65
N ALA A 72 15.39 0.28 -3.65
CA ALA A 72 14.62 1.36 -4.27
C ALA A 72 14.55 2.60 -3.35
N SER A 73 14.23 3.76 -3.94
CA SER A 73 13.99 5.03 -3.23
C SER A 73 13.12 4.87 -1.99
N PRO A 74 13.27 5.72 -0.96
CA PRO A 74 12.43 5.65 0.23
C PRO A 74 10.96 5.73 -0.14
N VAL A 75 10.19 4.72 0.28
CA VAL A 75 8.75 4.61 0.08
C VAL A 75 8.04 5.66 0.93
N ARG A 76 7.18 6.46 0.30
CA ARG A 76 6.28 7.38 0.98
C ARG A 76 5.04 6.63 1.45
N TRP A 77 4.90 6.51 2.76
CA TRP A 77 3.78 5.80 3.38
C TRP A 77 2.63 6.73 3.75
N GLY A 78 1.41 6.27 3.51
CA GLY A 78 0.19 6.86 4.04
C GLY A 78 -0.55 5.90 4.98
N VAL A 79 -1.23 6.45 5.98
CA VAL A 79 -2.17 5.73 6.84
C VAL A 79 -3.55 6.35 6.67
N LEU A 80 -4.54 5.52 6.37
CA LEU A 80 -5.94 5.92 6.27
C LEU A 80 -6.75 5.21 7.33
N ALA A 81 -7.52 5.94 8.14
CA ALA A 81 -8.29 5.33 9.22
C ALA A 81 -9.55 6.14 9.59
N PRO A 82 -10.56 5.52 10.20
CA PRO A 82 -11.70 6.24 10.75
C PRO A 82 -11.34 6.93 12.06
N ALA A 83 -11.99 8.07 12.33
CA ALA A 83 -11.89 8.81 13.59
C ALA A 83 -13.17 9.60 13.87
N ALA A 84 -13.28 10.15 15.08
CA ALA A 84 -14.40 11.04 15.43
C ALA A 84 -14.33 12.42 14.75
N ARG A 85 -13.16 12.81 14.24
CA ARG A 85 -12.92 14.09 13.57
C ARG A 85 -11.95 13.89 12.41
N THR A 86 -12.19 14.60 11.31
CA THR A 86 -11.27 14.58 10.18
C THR A 86 -9.99 15.30 10.52
N ALA A 87 -8.87 14.72 10.11
CA ALA A 87 -7.55 15.15 10.50
C ALA A 87 -6.49 14.66 9.50
N VAL A 88 -5.52 15.50 9.18
CA VAL A 88 -4.42 15.18 8.26
C VAL A 88 -3.08 15.60 8.84
N GLY A 89 -2.05 14.82 8.57
CA GLY A 89 -0.66 15.16 8.85
C GLY A 89 0.07 14.05 9.59
N ARG A 90 1.31 14.34 10.00
CA ARG A 90 2.09 13.42 10.85
C ARG A 90 1.47 13.35 12.24
N ARG A 91 1.41 12.15 12.82
CA ARG A 91 0.80 11.88 14.12
C ARG A 91 1.64 10.90 14.91
N ARG A 92 1.63 11.02 16.24
CA ARG A 92 2.16 10.00 17.14
C ARG A 92 1.08 8.96 17.43
N PRO A 93 1.36 7.65 17.31
CA PRO A 93 0.42 6.62 17.69
C PRO A 93 0.23 6.60 19.21
N SER A 94 -1.01 6.38 19.66
CA SER A 94 -1.33 6.09 21.05
C SER A 94 -2.56 5.18 21.14
N LEU A 95 -2.49 4.20 22.03
CA LEU A 95 -3.63 3.34 22.35
C LEU A 95 -4.35 3.77 23.63
N ALA A 96 -4.07 4.98 24.14
CA ALA A 96 -4.71 5.50 25.35
C ALA A 96 -6.23 5.60 25.21
N GLY A 97 -6.74 5.91 24.00
CA GLY A 97 -8.17 5.89 23.70
C GLY A 97 -8.83 4.50 23.85
N ALA A 98 -8.04 3.43 23.87
CA ALA A 98 -8.47 2.06 24.16
C ALA A 98 -8.11 1.61 25.60
N GLY A 99 -7.69 2.54 26.46
CA GLY A 99 -7.28 2.24 27.84
C GLY A 99 -5.89 1.61 27.98
N ILE A 100 -5.09 1.59 26.92
CA ILE A 100 -3.74 1.00 26.94
C ILE A 100 -2.71 2.13 27.05
N SER A 101 -1.94 2.13 28.14
CA SER A 101 -0.88 3.11 28.35
C SER A 101 0.27 2.94 27.36
N ASP A 102 0.77 4.05 26.81
CA ASP A 102 1.90 4.10 25.88
C ASP A 102 3.16 3.38 26.37
N ARG A 103 3.36 3.27 27.70
CA ARG A 103 4.50 2.52 28.27
C ARG A 103 4.51 1.04 27.91
N TRP A 104 3.37 0.50 27.46
CA TRP A 104 3.23 -0.87 27.00
C TRP A 104 3.49 -1.03 25.50
N LEU A 105 3.62 0.08 24.77
CA LEU A 105 3.91 0.10 23.35
C LEU A 105 5.43 0.19 23.18
N GLY A 106 6.03 -0.79 22.51
CA GLY A 106 7.43 -0.72 22.10
C GLY A 106 7.61 0.22 20.90
N GLY A 107 8.82 0.77 20.73
CA GLY A 107 9.18 1.48 19.50
C GLY A 107 8.54 2.85 19.30
N LEU A 108 8.16 3.52 20.39
CA LEU A 108 7.68 4.90 20.35
C LEU A 108 8.83 5.95 20.32
N ASP A 109 10.08 5.51 20.42
CA ASP A 109 11.24 6.36 20.20
C ASP A 109 11.28 6.83 18.74
N GLY A 110 11.56 8.12 18.50
CA GLY A 110 11.59 8.72 17.16
C GLY A 110 10.26 9.32 16.68
N TRP A 111 9.15 9.04 17.37
CA TRP A 111 7.85 9.64 17.05
C TRP A 111 7.74 11.10 17.55
N PRO A 112 6.92 11.94 16.89
CA PRO A 112 6.72 13.33 17.31
C PRO A 112 6.29 13.41 18.79
N ALA A 113 7.01 14.20 19.60
CA ALA A 113 6.71 14.33 21.01
C ALA A 113 5.32 14.98 21.25
N HIS A 114 4.64 14.55 22.32
CA HIS A 114 3.30 15.02 22.67
C HIS A 114 3.27 16.52 23.02
N ASP A 115 4.38 17.05 23.53
CA ASP A 115 4.49 18.37 24.15
C ASP A 115 5.02 19.46 23.19
N ALA A 116 5.34 19.11 21.94
CA ALA A 116 5.84 20.07 20.96
C ALA A 116 4.67 20.94 20.46
N ALA A 117 4.23 21.94 21.24
CA ALA A 117 3.04 22.79 21.12
C ALA A 117 2.72 23.44 19.75
N GLY A 118 2.68 22.65 18.69
CA GLY A 118 2.29 23.01 17.33
C GLY A 118 1.06 22.22 16.90
N PRO A 119 0.40 22.68 15.82
CA PRO A 119 -0.63 21.88 15.14
C PRO A 119 -0.04 20.52 14.73
N GLY A 120 -0.62 19.42 15.19
CA GLY A 120 -0.13 18.04 14.95
C GLY A 120 0.25 17.23 16.19
N THR A 121 0.13 17.80 17.40
CA THR A 121 0.46 17.12 18.67
C THR A 121 -0.62 16.19 19.21
N THR A 122 -1.83 16.24 18.64
CA THR A 122 -2.89 15.32 19.05
C THR A 122 -2.50 13.90 18.62
N PRO A 123 -2.52 12.91 19.53
CA PRO A 123 -2.28 11.53 19.16
C PRO A 123 -3.24 11.09 18.06
N ALA A 124 -2.79 10.16 17.23
CA ALA A 124 -3.67 9.48 16.31
C ALA A 124 -4.80 8.77 17.09
N ALA A 125 -5.98 8.72 16.51
CA ALA A 125 -7.07 7.86 16.92
C ALA A 125 -6.60 6.40 16.96
N VAL A 126 -7.29 5.58 17.75
CA VAL A 126 -6.91 4.18 17.96
C VAL A 126 -6.74 3.40 16.64
N PRO A 127 -7.65 3.51 15.65
CA PRO A 127 -7.49 2.83 14.36
C PRO A 127 -6.20 3.23 13.62
N ALA A 128 -5.94 4.53 13.48
CA ALA A 128 -4.72 5.03 12.85
C ALA A 128 -3.46 4.61 13.64
N SER A 129 -3.52 4.63 14.97
CA SER A 129 -2.42 4.20 15.83
C SER A 129 -2.09 2.72 15.65
N VAL A 130 -3.10 1.85 15.49
CA VAL A 130 -2.88 0.43 15.18
C VAL A 130 -2.16 0.27 13.84
N ALA A 131 -2.61 0.96 12.79
CA ALA A 131 -1.94 0.93 11.49
C ALA A 131 -0.49 1.44 11.59
N GLN A 132 -0.25 2.60 12.22
CA GLN A 132 1.09 3.16 12.38
C GLN A 132 2.05 2.20 13.10
N LEU A 133 1.59 1.51 14.15
CA LEU A 133 2.42 0.56 14.90
C LEU A 133 2.71 -0.71 14.09
N VAL A 134 1.71 -1.23 13.35
CA VAL A 134 1.93 -2.34 12.41
C VAL A 134 2.88 -1.95 11.27
N LEU A 135 2.79 -0.71 10.79
CA LEU A 135 3.71 -0.18 9.78
C LEU A 135 5.13 -0.09 10.35
N ALA A 136 5.29 0.42 11.57
CA ALA A 136 6.60 0.51 12.23
C ALA A 136 7.27 -0.85 12.39
N ASP A 137 6.49 -1.91 12.65
CA ASP A 137 7.01 -3.29 12.68
C ASP A 137 7.52 -3.75 11.31
N ALA A 138 6.92 -3.27 10.22
CA ALA A 138 7.28 -3.67 8.86
C ALA A 138 8.49 -2.89 8.31
N VAL A 139 8.54 -1.57 8.54
CA VAL A 139 9.51 -0.67 7.89
C VAL A 139 10.42 0.09 8.85
N GLY A 140 10.25 -0.12 10.16
CA GLY A 140 10.96 0.60 11.21
C GLY A 140 10.25 1.88 11.67
N PRO A 141 10.54 2.35 12.90
CA PRO A 141 9.83 3.46 13.53
C PRO A 141 10.05 4.80 12.81
N ASP A 142 11.26 5.05 12.28
CA ASP A 142 11.57 6.32 11.61
C ASP A 142 10.74 6.50 10.33
N ALA A 143 10.69 5.47 9.49
CA ALA A 143 9.90 5.49 8.27
C ALA A 143 8.39 5.57 8.55
N ALA A 144 7.91 4.90 9.60
CA ALA A 144 6.52 4.97 10.02
C ALA A 144 6.16 6.34 10.65
N ALA A 145 7.10 7.00 11.34
CA ALA A 145 6.92 8.33 11.92
C ALA A 145 6.80 9.44 10.86
N ASP A 146 7.38 9.23 9.69
CA ASP A 146 7.27 10.12 8.53
C ASP A 146 5.98 9.91 7.71
N ALA A 147 5.19 8.87 8.00
CA ALA A 147 3.98 8.56 7.26
C ALA A 147 2.93 9.68 7.36
N LEU A 148 2.26 9.97 6.24
CA LEU A 148 1.10 10.85 6.22
C LEU A 148 -0.10 10.13 6.83
N VAL A 149 -0.69 10.67 7.90
CA VAL A 149 -1.91 10.10 8.48
C VAL A 149 -3.11 10.91 8.06
N VAL A 150 -4.12 10.22 7.53
CA VAL A 150 -5.44 10.74 7.21
C VAL A 150 -6.48 10.01 8.06
N GLU A 151 -7.13 10.76 8.92
CA GLU A 151 -8.22 10.32 9.78
C GLU A 151 -9.52 10.93 9.25
N LEU A 152 -10.55 10.12 9.07
CA LEU A 152 -11.82 10.56 8.49
C LEU A 152 -12.96 10.44 9.50
N ALA A 153 -13.72 11.51 9.68
CA ALA A 153 -15.05 11.43 10.26
C ALA A 153 -16.02 10.69 9.33
N GLU A 154 -17.10 10.15 9.89
CA GLU A 154 -18.08 9.36 9.15
C GLU A 154 -18.82 10.19 8.07
N ASP A 155 -19.12 11.46 8.37
CA ASP A 155 -19.95 12.35 7.54
C ASP A 155 -19.15 13.32 6.65
N GLY A 156 -18.07 12.84 6.01
CA GLY A 156 -17.31 13.67 5.07
C GLY A 156 -18.10 13.96 3.78
N ASP A 157 -18.10 15.22 3.31
CA ASP A 157 -18.65 15.55 2.00
C ASP A 157 -17.71 15.13 0.85
N ASP A 158 -18.24 15.04 -0.37
CA ASP A 158 -17.48 14.58 -1.55
C ASP A 158 -16.22 15.40 -1.82
N ALA A 159 -16.27 16.72 -1.55
CA ALA A 159 -15.13 17.61 -1.77
C ALA A 159 -13.99 17.31 -0.78
N LEU A 160 -14.33 17.07 0.48
CA LEU A 160 -13.39 16.63 1.49
C LEU A 160 -12.79 15.27 1.12
N LEU A 161 -13.62 14.28 0.77
CA LEU A 161 -13.15 12.94 0.41
C LEU A 161 -12.20 12.97 -0.80
N ALA A 162 -12.51 13.79 -1.82
CA ALA A 162 -11.64 13.99 -2.97
C ALA A 162 -10.29 14.61 -2.56
N ALA A 163 -10.29 15.63 -1.70
CA ALA A 163 -9.05 16.24 -1.20
C ALA A 163 -8.20 15.24 -0.41
N MET A 164 -8.81 14.38 0.40
CA MET A 164 -8.11 13.33 1.15
C MET A 164 -7.51 12.27 0.23
N ALA A 165 -8.22 11.93 -0.85
CA ALA A 165 -7.68 11.04 -1.88
C ALA A 165 -6.54 11.70 -2.69
N ASP A 166 -6.55 13.02 -2.87
CA ASP A 166 -5.43 13.74 -3.50
C ASP A 166 -4.18 13.70 -2.63
N GLU A 167 -4.30 14.01 -1.33
CA GLU A 167 -3.19 13.95 -0.35
C GLU A 167 -2.58 12.54 -0.27
N LEU A 168 -3.41 11.50 -0.24
CA LEU A 168 -2.94 10.11 -0.20
C LEU A 168 -2.43 9.61 -1.56
N GLY A 169 -2.82 10.24 -2.67
CA GLY A 169 -2.36 9.89 -4.01
C GLY A 169 -0.87 10.14 -4.25
N ASP A 170 -0.25 10.98 -3.42
CA ASP A 170 1.19 11.25 -3.42
C ASP A 170 2.02 10.22 -2.63
N CYS A 171 1.35 9.29 -1.95
CA CYS A 171 1.99 8.17 -1.26
C CYS A 171 2.22 7.00 -2.22
N ASP A 172 3.35 6.32 -2.07
CA ASP A 172 3.67 5.11 -2.84
C ASP A 172 2.84 3.91 -2.35
N ALA A 173 2.50 3.91 -1.05
CA ALA A 173 1.77 2.83 -0.41
C ALA A 173 0.97 3.27 0.82
N LEU A 174 -0.13 2.55 1.06
CA LEU A 174 -1.11 2.87 2.07
C LEU A 174 -1.34 1.70 3.01
N LEU A 175 -1.47 2.01 4.30
CA LEU A 175 -2.02 1.10 5.29
C LEU A 175 -3.37 1.63 5.76
N VAL A 176 -4.43 0.86 5.52
CA VAL A 176 -5.80 1.23 5.82
C VAL A 176 -6.26 0.47 7.05
N ALA A 177 -6.51 1.18 8.15
CA ALA A 177 -7.16 0.60 9.32
C ALA A 177 -8.68 0.74 9.19
N GLY A 178 -9.40 -0.37 9.11
CA GLY A 178 -10.85 -0.36 9.03
C GLY A 178 -11.43 -1.78 9.05
N GLY A 179 -12.73 -1.89 9.25
CA GLY A 179 -13.40 -3.18 9.38
C GLY A 179 -13.89 -3.48 10.79
N ASP A 180 -14.97 -4.24 10.87
CA ASP A 180 -15.44 -4.87 12.10
C ASP A 180 -14.41 -5.90 12.61
N PRO A 181 -14.35 -6.15 13.92
CA PRO A 181 -13.58 -7.27 14.47
C PRO A 181 -14.02 -8.59 13.82
N GLY A 182 -13.13 -9.19 13.01
CA GLY A 182 -13.38 -10.45 12.29
C GLY A 182 -13.48 -10.33 10.78
N THR A 183 -13.69 -9.13 10.22
CA THR A 183 -13.75 -8.92 8.77
C THR A 183 -13.06 -7.61 8.42
N ALA A 184 -11.83 -7.66 7.89
CA ALA A 184 -11.19 -6.47 7.32
C ALA A 184 -11.43 -6.43 5.81
N ARG A 185 -12.70 -6.25 5.43
CA ARG A 185 -13.06 -5.99 4.05
C ARG A 185 -13.12 -4.48 3.85
N ALA A 186 -12.83 -4.00 2.64
CA ALA A 186 -13.08 -2.60 2.30
C ALA A 186 -14.55 -2.22 2.60
N SER A 187 -15.48 -3.14 2.34
CA SER A 187 -16.91 -2.97 2.63
C SER A 187 -17.27 -2.89 4.13
N THR A 188 -16.35 -3.20 5.03
CA THR A 188 -16.57 -3.12 6.49
C THR A 188 -15.86 -1.91 7.10
N CYS A 189 -15.16 -1.12 6.30
CA CYS A 189 -14.67 0.19 6.72
C CYS A 189 -15.85 1.18 6.86
N THR A 190 -15.64 2.26 7.60
CA THR A 190 -16.60 3.38 7.62
C THR A 190 -16.79 3.96 6.21
N PRO A 191 -17.98 4.48 5.87
CA PRO A 191 -18.27 5.02 4.54
C PRO A 191 -17.20 5.95 3.96
N GLY A 192 -16.69 6.91 4.75
CA GLY A 192 -15.64 7.84 4.31
C GLY A 192 -14.32 7.16 3.92
N VAL A 193 -13.86 6.19 4.72
CA VAL A 193 -12.65 5.40 4.41
C VAL A 193 -12.84 4.57 3.14
N THR A 194 -13.99 3.92 2.99
CA THR A 194 -14.34 3.16 1.79
C THR A 194 -14.32 4.07 0.55
N ALA A 195 -14.95 5.24 0.62
CA ALA A 195 -15.04 6.17 -0.49
C ALA A 195 -13.65 6.68 -0.94
N VAL A 196 -12.76 7.04 0.00
CA VAL A 196 -11.40 7.47 -0.35
C VAL A 196 -10.60 6.33 -0.98
N LEU A 197 -10.71 5.11 -0.45
CA LEU A 197 -10.03 3.94 -1.01
C LEU A 197 -10.53 3.60 -2.42
N GLU A 198 -11.83 3.69 -2.66
CA GLU A 198 -12.43 3.49 -3.99
C GLU A 198 -12.01 4.57 -4.99
N LEU A 199 -11.93 5.84 -4.56
CA LEU A 199 -11.43 6.94 -5.40
C LEU A 199 -9.98 6.70 -5.84
N LEU A 200 -9.11 6.33 -4.90
CA LEU A 200 -7.71 5.99 -5.17
C LEU A 200 -7.60 4.79 -6.12
N ALA A 201 -8.38 3.73 -5.85
CA ALA A 201 -8.40 2.56 -6.69
C ALA A 201 -8.87 2.87 -8.12
N ALA A 202 -9.90 3.69 -8.29
CA ALA A 202 -10.39 4.11 -9.59
C ALA A 202 -9.34 4.93 -10.37
N ARG A 203 -8.64 5.86 -9.70
CA ARG A 203 -7.59 6.69 -10.31
C ARG A 203 -6.35 5.89 -10.71
N GLY A 204 -5.94 4.96 -9.85
CA GLY A 204 -4.77 4.11 -10.06
C GLY A 204 -5.04 2.84 -10.87
N GLY A 205 -6.30 2.57 -11.22
CA GLY A 205 -6.70 1.31 -11.85
C GLY A 205 -6.38 0.09 -10.98
N TRP A 206 -6.51 0.23 -9.65
CA TRP A 206 -6.20 -0.82 -8.69
C TRP A 206 -7.27 -1.91 -8.67
N THR A 207 -6.85 -3.12 -8.35
CA THR A 207 -7.73 -4.27 -8.11
C THR A 207 -7.50 -4.82 -6.71
N SER A 208 -8.56 -5.26 -6.05
CA SER A 208 -8.48 -5.84 -4.72
C SER A 208 -8.32 -7.36 -4.75
N ALA A 209 -7.49 -7.91 -3.88
CA ALA A 209 -7.46 -9.33 -3.55
C ALA A 209 -7.67 -9.53 -2.04
N THR A 210 -8.26 -10.66 -1.66
CA THR A 210 -8.52 -10.98 -0.25
C THR A 210 -7.79 -12.25 0.13
N ARG A 211 -6.99 -12.18 1.21
CA ARG A 211 -6.36 -13.32 1.86
C ARG A 211 -7.06 -13.57 3.19
N SER A 212 -7.63 -14.75 3.36
CA SER A 212 -8.20 -15.14 4.64
C SER A 212 -7.19 -15.84 5.54
N VAL A 213 -7.21 -15.48 6.82
CA VAL A 213 -6.35 -16.02 7.87
C VAL A 213 -7.22 -16.66 8.93
N VAL A 214 -6.92 -17.91 9.27
CA VAL A 214 -7.59 -18.61 10.36
C VAL A 214 -6.86 -18.30 11.67
N VAL A 215 -7.63 -17.98 12.70
CA VAL A 215 -7.14 -17.67 14.04
C VAL A 215 -7.85 -18.57 15.05
N THR A 216 -7.08 -19.24 15.89
CA THR A 216 -7.63 -20.08 16.97
C THR A 216 -7.37 -19.38 18.30
N ALA A 217 -8.36 -18.61 18.77
CA ALA A 217 -8.29 -17.91 20.05
C ALA A 217 -9.68 -17.85 20.72
N PRO A 218 -9.78 -18.03 22.05
CA PRO A 218 -11.05 -17.90 22.75
C PRO A 218 -11.70 -16.53 22.52
N HIS A 219 -13.01 -16.53 22.29
CA HIS A 219 -13.86 -15.32 22.15
C HIS A 219 -13.53 -14.38 20.98
N LEU A 220 -12.67 -14.82 20.06
CA LEU A 220 -12.39 -14.10 18.83
C LEU A 220 -13.02 -14.81 17.62
N PRO A 221 -13.33 -14.08 16.55
CA PRO A 221 -13.60 -14.66 15.24
C PRO A 221 -12.52 -15.67 14.85
N ASP A 222 -12.94 -16.78 14.24
CA ASP A 222 -12.08 -17.87 13.78
C ASP A 222 -11.38 -17.53 12.45
N ARG A 223 -11.90 -16.53 11.73
CA ARG A 223 -11.40 -16.09 10.45
C ARG A 223 -11.30 -14.57 10.41
N TYR A 224 -10.22 -14.10 9.79
CA TYR A 224 -9.99 -12.70 9.46
C TYR A 224 -9.63 -12.60 7.99
N ASP A 225 -10.01 -11.50 7.36
CA ASP A 225 -9.61 -11.18 5.99
C ASP A 225 -8.53 -10.09 6.03
N VAL A 226 -7.55 -10.17 5.15
CA VAL A 226 -6.60 -9.10 4.80
C VAL A 226 -6.85 -8.77 3.34
N VAL A 227 -7.15 -7.51 3.04
CA VAL A 227 -7.40 -7.07 1.66
C VAL A 227 -6.19 -6.29 1.17
N THR A 228 -5.70 -6.63 -0.01
CA THR A 228 -4.64 -5.89 -0.71
C THR A 228 -5.20 -5.24 -1.96
N TRP A 229 -4.75 -4.03 -2.27
CA TRP A 229 -5.04 -3.35 -3.53
C TRP A 229 -3.74 -3.23 -4.30
N SER A 230 -3.75 -3.65 -5.56
CA SER A 230 -2.58 -3.68 -6.42
C SER A 230 -2.90 -3.07 -7.78
N GLY A 231 -1.91 -2.42 -8.40
CA GLY A 231 -2.09 -1.75 -9.69
C GLY A 231 -2.39 -2.73 -10.81
N ARG A 232 -2.63 -2.25 -12.03
CA ARG A 232 -2.54 -3.16 -13.19
C ARG A 232 -1.06 -3.47 -13.44
N PRO A 233 -0.65 -4.73 -13.66
CA PRO A 233 0.67 -4.99 -14.21
C PRO A 233 0.81 -4.15 -15.48
N ALA A 234 1.86 -3.32 -15.56
CA ALA A 234 2.15 -2.57 -16.78
C ALA A 234 2.09 -3.57 -17.95
N PRO A 235 1.39 -3.24 -19.06
CA PRO A 235 1.35 -4.14 -20.20
C PRO A 235 2.79 -4.44 -20.57
N THR A 236 3.23 -5.67 -20.35
CA THR A 236 4.56 -6.10 -20.78
C THR A 236 4.58 -5.86 -22.28
N ASP A 237 5.50 -5.01 -22.74
CA ASP A 237 5.72 -4.61 -24.15
C ASP A 237 5.99 -5.79 -25.12
N GLN A 238 5.69 -7.02 -24.72
CA GLN A 238 5.70 -8.21 -25.55
C GLN A 238 4.79 -8.10 -26.78
N THR A 239 3.76 -7.25 -26.77
CA THR A 239 2.92 -7.01 -27.96
C THR A 239 3.59 -6.07 -28.97
N ALA A 240 4.48 -5.17 -28.54
CA ALA A 240 5.21 -4.28 -29.45
C ALA A 240 6.28 -5.02 -30.27
N ALA A 241 6.85 -6.11 -29.73
CA ALA A 241 7.81 -6.95 -30.44
C ALA A 241 7.19 -7.86 -31.52
N ALA A 242 5.88 -8.15 -31.45
CA ALA A 242 5.19 -8.96 -32.45
C ALA A 242 4.80 -8.15 -33.71
N ALA A 243 4.64 -6.83 -33.59
CA ALA A 243 4.25 -5.96 -34.71
C ALA A 243 5.41 -5.57 -35.66
N ASN A 244 6.65 -5.87 -35.27
CA ASN A 244 7.85 -5.56 -36.06
C ASN A 244 8.62 -6.80 -36.55
N GLN A 245 8.01 -7.99 -36.49
CA GLN A 245 8.57 -9.13 -37.22
C GLN A 245 8.37 -8.86 -38.72
N PRO A 246 9.46 -8.74 -39.51
CA PRO A 246 9.34 -8.61 -40.95
C PRO A 246 8.59 -9.84 -41.46
N THR A 247 7.47 -9.60 -42.14
CA THR A 247 6.74 -10.61 -42.89
C THR A 247 7.76 -11.43 -43.68
N PRO A 248 7.87 -12.76 -43.46
CA PRO A 248 8.82 -13.56 -44.22
C PRO A 248 8.49 -13.39 -45.70
N ALA A 249 9.46 -12.88 -46.46
CA ALA A 249 9.36 -12.77 -47.90
C ALA A 249 8.92 -14.13 -48.44
N SER A 250 7.82 -14.12 -49.17
CA SER A 250 7.20 -15.30 -49.74
C SER A 250 8.18 -15.97 -50.71
N SER A 251 8.92 -16.96 -50.22
CA SER A 251 9.81 -17.81 -51.00
C SER A 251 8.96 -18.60 -52.00
N SER A 252 8.84 -18.10 -53.22
CA SER A 252 8.29 -18.86 -54.35
C SER A 252 9.15 -20.10 -54.60
N GLN A 253 8.76 -21.23 -54.00
CA GLN A 253 9.27 -22.54 -54.35
C GLN A 253 8.87 -22.84 -55.80
N LYS A 254 9.83 -22.70 -56.72
CA LYS A 254 9.75 -23.25 -58.08
C LYS A 254 9.60 -24.77 -57.96
N ARG A 255 8.38 -25.24 -58.20
CA ARG A 255 8.03 -26.65 -58.25
C ARG A 255 8.58 -27.22 -59.58
N THR A 256 9.77 -27.81 -59.53
CA THR A 256 10.36 -28.52 -60.67
C THR A 256 9.58 -29.81 -60.90
N VAL A 257 8.75 -29.83 -61.95
CA VAL A 257 8.01 -31.02 -62.41
C VAL A 257 9.00 -31.97 -63.09
N ARG A 258 9.10 -33.20 -62.58
CA ARG A 258 9.91 -34.28 -63.16
C ARG A 258 9.04 -35.03 -64.18
N PRO A 259 9.44 -35.16 -65.46
CA PRO A 259 8.67 -35.91 -66.44
C PRO A 259 8.82 -37.42 -66.20
N THR A 260 7.70 -38.11 -66.08
CA THR A 260 7.60 -39.57 -66.01
C THR A 260 7.86 -40.15 -67.39
N ARG A 261 8.86 -41.02 -67.51
CA ARG A 261 9.23 -41.71 -68.75
C ARG A 261 8.44 -43.01 -68.83
N THR A 262 7.46 -43.09 -69.73
CA THR A 262 6.72 -44.31 -70.05
C THR A 262 7.62 -45.22 -70.88
N VAL A 263 7.92 -46.42 -70.38
CA VAL A 263 8.52 -47.51 -71.14
C VAL A 263 7.39 -48.47 -71.47
N GLY A 264 7.04 -48.55 -72.77
CA GLY A 264 6.15 -49.56 -73.30
C GLY A 264 6.96 -50.70 -73.92
N THR A 265 6.57 -51.92 -73.58
CA THR A 265 6.86 -53.17 -74.30
C THR A 265 5.56 -53.72 -74.83
#